data_AF-A0A943M8E7-F1
#
_entry.id   AF-A0A943M8E7-F1
#
_cell.length_a   1.000
_cell.length_b   1.000
_cell.length_c   1.000
_cell.angle_alpha   90.00
_cell.angle_beta   90.00
_cell.angle_gamma   90.00
#
_symmetry.space_group_name_H-M   'P 1'
#
loop_
_entity.id
_entity.type
_entity.pdbx_description
1 polymer ?
#
loop_
_entity_poly.entity_id
_entity_poly.type
_entity_poly.pdbx_seq_one_letter_code
_entity_poly.pdbx_strand_id
1 'polypeptide(L)'
;MLTERELVNNHVLCGQSTVVEALIKTGAIPDESLYGEYWEVMEWWLVTRWLAEKLQEQGEVIIENCGCHWWGRQCSGQAIYMDAVMTDIVESFN
;
A
#
# COMPACT_ATOMS: atom_id res chain seq x y z
N MET A 1 -25.11 -3.82 -14.58
CA MET A 1 -24.40 -5.05 -14.18
C MET A 1 -22.93 -4.75 -14.40
N LEU A 2 -22.08 -4.86 -13.37
CA LEU A 2 -20.64 -4.59 -13.49
C LEU A 2 -20.02 -5.64 -14.41
N THR A 3 -19.14 -5.22 -15.31
CA THR A 3 -18.31 -6.14 -16.09
C THR A 3 -17.30 -6.83 -15.17
N GLU A 4 -16.77 -7.98 -15.57
CA GLU A 4 -15.71 -8.69 -14.83
C GLU A 4 -14.50 -7.79 -14.58
N ARG A 5 -14.17 -6.92 -15.55
CA ARG A 5 -13.09 -5.94 -15.44
C ARG A 5 -13.39 -4.86 -14.38
N GLU A 6 -14.60 -4.34 -14.35
CA GLU A 6 -15.01 -3.35 -13.33
C GLU A 6 -15.10 -3.99 -11.94
N LEU A 7 -15.54 -5.24 -11.86
CA LEU A 7 -15.55 -6.01 -10.60
C LEU A 7 -14.13 -6.20 -10.07
N VAL A 8 -13.20 -6.66 -10.91
CA VAL A 8 -11.79 -6.83 -10.55
C VAL A 8 -11.16 -5.48 -10.19
N ASN A 9 -11.35 -4.44 -10.99
CA ASN A 9 -10.79 -3.12 -10.66
C ASN A 9 -11.30 -2.60 -9.31
N ASN A 10 -12.61 -2.70 -9.05
CA ASN A 10 -13.18 -2.20 -7.81
C ASN A 10 -12.82 -3.06 -6.59
N HIS A 11 -12.88 -4.38 -6.69
CA HIS A 11 -12.61 -5.26 -5.54
C HIS A 11 -11.12 -5.58 -5.33
N VAL A 12 -10.36 -5.75 -6.41
CA VAL A 12 -8.93 -6.11 -6.33
C VAL A 12 -8.04 -4.88 -6.22
N LEU A 13 -8.43 -3.70 -6.72
CA LEU A 13 -7.56 -2.52 -6.59
C LEU A 13 -8.01 -1.53 -5.51
N CYS A 14 -9.32 -1.36 -5.28
CA CYS A 14 -9.82 -0.41 -4.28
C CYS A 14 -10.10 -1.02 -2.90
N GLY A 15 -10.16 -2.36 -2.78
CA GLY A 15 -10.44 -3.06 -1.53
C GLY A 15 -9.22 -3.49 -0.72
N GLN A 16 -8.03 -2.93 -1.01
CA GLN A 16 -6.77 -3.49 -0.52
C GLN A 16 -6.60 -3.37 1.00
N SER A 17 -7.08 -2.29 1.64
CA SER A 17 -7.11 -2.22 3.11
C SER A 17 -7.91 -3.36 3.73
N THR A 18 -9.09 -3.69 3.18
CA THR A 18 -9.90 -4.81 3.68
C THR A 18 -9.20 -6.16 3.50
N VAL A 19 -8.48 -6.36 2.38
CA VAL A 19 -7.70 -7.58 2.13
C VAL A 19 -6.59 -7.72 3.17
N VAL A 20 -5.78 -6.67 3.38
CA VAL A 20 -4.66 -6.71 4.33
C VAL A 20 -5.17 -6.88 5.76
N GLU A 21 -6.23 -6.18 6.17
CA GLU A 21 -6.87 -6.38 7.47
C GLU A 21 -7.34 -7.82 7.70
N ALA A 22 -7.93 -8.45 6.68
CA ALA A 22 -8.36 -9.85 6.77
C ALA A 22 -7.15 -10.79 6.94
N LEU A 23 -6.06 -10.54 6.20
CA LEU A 23 -4.83 -11.31 6.32
C LEU A 23 -4.20 -11.17 7.71
N ILE A 24 -4.18 -9.96 8.28
CA ILE A 24 -3.73 -9.71 9.65
C ILE A 24 -4.60 -10.48 10.66
N LYS A 25 -5.93 -10.42 10.53
CA LYS A 25 -6.86 -11.17 11.41
C LYS A 25 -6.64 -12.68 11.36
N THR A 26 -6.23 -13.22 10.21
CA THR A 26 -5.90 -14.64 10.08
C THR A 26 -4.50 -15.01 10.57
N GLY A 27 -3.66 -14.02 10.91
CA GLY A 27 -2.24 -14.21 11.26
C GLY A 27 -1.34 -14.49 10.06
N ALA A 28 -1.84 -14.30 8.82
CA ALA A 28 -1.03 -14.45 7.61
C ALA A 28 -0.04 -13.29 7.43
N ILE A 29 -0.37 -12.13 8.01
CA ILE A 29 0.48 -10.95 8.11
C ILE A 29 0.60 -10.57 9.60
N PRO A 30 1.78 -10.19 10.10
CA PRO A 30 1.96 -9.74 11.48
C PRO A 30 1.18 -8.46 11.78
N ASP A 31 0.54 -8.38 12.96
CA ASP A 31 -0.23 -7.21 13.42
C ASP A 31 0.65 -5.96 13.58
N GLU A 32 1.95 -6.16 13.84
CA GLU A 32 2.95 -5.10 13.90
C GLU A 32 3.05 -4.32 12.58
N SER A 33 2.61 -4.91 11.46
CA SER A 33 2.59 -4.24 10.15
C SER A 33 1.60 -3.08 10.06
N LEU A 34 0.68 -2.92 11.03
CA LEU A 34 -0.22 -1.77 11.12
C LEU A 34 0.49 -0.49 11.54
N TYR A 35 1.76 -0.57 11.96
CA TYR A 35 2.51 0.54 12.50
C TYR A 35 3.81 0.72 11.72
N GLY A 36 4.05 1.95 11.23
CA GLY A 36 5.39 2.37 10.84
C GLY A 36 6.18 2.87 12.04
N GLU A 37 7.36 3.43 11.81
CA GLU A 37 8.25 3.88 12.88
C GLU A 37 7.60 4.94 13.80
N TYR A 38 6.85 5.88 13.21
CA TYR A 38 6.28 7.02 13.94
C TYR A 38 4.75 7.05 13.96
N TRP A 39 4.07 6.48 12.96
CA TRP A 39 2.63 6.62 12.75
C TRP A 39 1.97 5.29 12.38
N GLU A 40 0.66 5.20 12.60
CA GLU A 40 -0.13 4.07 12.10
C GLU A 40 -0.34 4.13 10.58
N VAL A 41 -0.50 2.97 9.96
CA VAL A 41 -0.89 2.86 8.55
C VAL A 41 -2.38 3.15 8.45
N MET A 42 -2.74 4.12 7.60
CA MET A 42 -4.14 4.52 7.37
C MET A 42 -4.77 3.81 6.16
N GLU A 43 -3.99 3.60 5.10
CA GLU A 43 -4.47 3.00 3.85
C GLU A 43 -3.44 1.99 3.31
N TRP A 44 -3.93 0.88 2.74
CA TRP A 44 -3.08 -0.08 2.03
C TRP A 44 -3.28 0.03 0.52
N TRP A 45 -2.18 0.22 -0.20
CA TRP A 45 -2.17 0.32 -1.66
C TRP A 45 -1.38 -0.82 -2.27
N LEU A 46 -1.99 -1.55 -3.22
CA LEU A 46 -1.25 -2.53 -4.02
C LEU A 46 -0.37 -1.80 -5.03
N VAL A 47 0.93 -2.05 -4.98
CA VAL A 47 1.94 -1.38 -5.82
C VAL A 47 2.76 -2.39 -6.60
N THR A 48 3.45 -1.91 -7.64
CA THR A 48 4.43 -2.73 -8.33
C THR A 48 5.66 -2.94 -7.45
N ARG A 49 6.39 -4.03 -7.68
CA ARG A 49 7.66 -4.30 -6.99
C ARG A 49 8.62 -3.10 -7.04
N TRP A 50 8.76 -2.50 -8.22
CA TRP A 50 9.65 -1.35 -8.41
C TRP A 50 9.28 -0.19 -7.49
N LEU A 51 8.00 0.14 -7.38
CA LEU A 51 7.56 1.24 -6.51
C LEU A 51 7.70 0.87 -5.03
N ALA A 52 7.45 -0.40 -4.65
CA ALA A 52 7.65 -0.88 -3.30
C ALA A 52 9.12 -0.74 -2.85
N GLU A 53 10.07 -1.09 -3.71
CA GLU A 53 11.51 -0.92 -3.44
C GLU A 53 11.85 0.57 -3.21
N LYS A 54 11.29 1.48 -4.01
CA LYS A 54 11.52 2.93 -3.85
C LYS A 54 10.88 3.53 -2.60
N LEU A 55 9.69 3.09 -2.25
CA LEU A 55 9.03 3.50 -1.02
C LEU A 55 9.79 2.98 0.21
N GLN A 56 10.29 1.73 0.17
CA GLN A 56 11.11 1.17 1.25
C GLN A 56 12.42 1.95 1.43
N GLU A 57 13.06 2.41 0.36
CA GLU A 57 14.24 3.28 0.42
C GLU A 57 13.95 4.61 1.14
N GLN A 58 12.71 5.10 1.10
CA GLN A 58 12.25 6.30 1.82
C GLN A 58 11.76 6.01 3.26
N GLY A 59 11.82 4.76 3.72
CA GLY A 59 11.37 4.36 5.06
C GLY A 59 9.87 4.10 5.19
N GLU A 60 9.14 4.01 4.08
CA GLU A 60 7.71 3.67 4.09
C GLU A 60 7.47 2.20 4.48
N VAL A 61 6.27 1.93 5.01
CA VAL A 61 5.87 0.58 5.39
C VAL A 61 5.54 -0.24 4.15
N ILE A 62 6.26 -1.34 3.96
CA ILE A 62 6.02 -2.29 2.85
C ILE A 62 5.78 -3.68 3.40
N ILE A 63 4.70 -4.31 2.93
CA ILE A 63 4.45 -5.74 3.11
C ILE A 63 4.64 -6.45 1.78
N GLU A 64 5.48 -7.48 1.78
CA GLU A 64 5.55 -8.46 0.69
C GLU A 64 5.01 -9.80 1.16
N ASN A 65 3.86 -10.22 0.62
CA ASN A 65 3.26 -11.52 0.93
C ASN A 65 2.34 -11.95 -0.24
N CYS A 66 2.13 -13.25 -0.41
CA CYS A 66 1.30 -13.83 -1.47
C CYS A 66 1.67 -13.37 -2.91
N GLY A 67 2.91 -12.93 -3.14
CA GLY A 67 3.35 -12.35 -4.42
C GLY A 67 2.82 -10.94 -4.70
N CYS A 68 2.26 -10.28 -3.68
CA CYS A 68 1.80 -8.90 -3.71
C CYS A 68 2.76 -8.00 -2.93
N HIS A 69 2.81 -6.72 -3.31
CA HIS A 69 3.51 -5.67 -2.57
C HIS A 69 2.50 -4.62 -2.15
N TRP A 70 2.33 -4.44 -0.85
CA TRP A 70 1.44 -3.43 -0.28
C TRP A 70 2.23 -2.30 0.35
N TRP A 71 1.89 -1.08 -0.05
CA TRP A 71 2.35 0.13 0.61
C TRP A 71 1.37 0.52 1.70
N GLY A 72 1.86 0.51 2.93
CA GLY A 72 1.18 1.00 4.12
C GLY A 72 1.35 2.50 4.24
N ARG A 73 0.40 3.24 3.69
CA ARG A 73 0.44 4.69 3.64
C ARG A 73 -0.06 5.29 4.96
N GLN A 74 0.74 6.17 5.56
CA GLN A 74 0.47 6.77 6.87
C GLN A 74 -0.33 8.09 6.80
N CYS A 75 -0.93 8.38 5.64
CA CYS A 75 -1.81 9.52 5.43
C CYS A 75 -3.01 9.12 4.54
N SER A 76 -4.11 9.88 4.58
CA SER A 76 -5.35 9.55 3.89
C SER A 76 -6.12 10.78 3.39
N GLY A 77 -7.00 10.56 2.41
CA GLY A 77 -7.94 11.59 1.91
C GLY A 77 -7.41 12.51 0.81
N GLN A 78 -6.08 12.60 0.62
CA GLN A 78 -5.46 13.26 -0.52
C GLN A 78 -5.11 12.27 -1.63
N ALA A 79 -5.03 12.75 -2.88
CA ALA A 79 -4.67 11.92 -4.03
C ALA A 79 -3.21 11.44 -3.95
N ILE A 80 -2.92 10.24 -4.46
CA ILE A 80 -1.59 9.62 -4.40
C ILE A 80 -0.50 10.48 -5.03
N TYR A 81 -0.78 11.17 -6.14
CA TYR A 81 0.22 12.03 -6.79
C TYR A 81 0.60 13.27 -5.96
N MET A 82 -0.20 13.62 -4.94
CA MET A 82 0.08 14.72 -4.01
C MET A 82 0.84 14.24 -2.78
N ASP A 83 1.18 12.96 -2.69
CA ASP A 83 1.97 12.44 -1.58
C ASP A 83 3.41 12.94 -1.66
N ALA A 84 3.97 13.37 -0.53
CA ALA A 84 5.32 13.91 -0.46
C ALA A 84 6.34 12.86 -0.92
N VAL A 85 6.16 11.59 -0.50
CA VAL A 85 7.09 10.51 -0.85
C VAL A 85 7.18 10.28 -2.36
N MET A 86 6.10 10.54 -3.11
CA MET A 86 6.13 10.44 -4.57
C MET A 86 7.02 11.52 -5.18
N THR A 87 7.01 12.72 -4.61
CA THR A 87 7.89 13.81 -5.02
C THR A 87 9.34 13.45 -4.71
N ASP A 88 9.62 12.98 -3.48
CA ASP A 88 10.97 12.60 -3.04
C ASP A 88 11.56 11.48 -3.92
N ILE A 89 10.74 10.47 -4.27
CA ILE A 89 11.15 9.40 -5.19
C ILE A 89 11.50 9.98 -6.56
N VAL A 90 10.68 10.86 -7.12
CA VAL A 90 10.94 11.46 -8.44
C VAL A 90 12.20 12.34 -8.41
N GLU A 91 12.39 13.12 -7.36
CA GLU A 91 13.57 13.98 -7.20
C GLU A 91 14.86 13.18 -7.01
N SER A 92 14.79 11.96 -6.45
CA SER A 92 15.95 11.06 -6.30
C SER A 92 16.59 10.61 -7.63
N PHE A 93 15.91 10.83 -8.77
CA PHE A 93 16.43 10.50 -10.11
C PHE A 93 17.18 11.66 -10.79
N ASN A 94 17.18 12.86 -10.22
CA ASN A 94 17.86 14.05 -10.77
C ASN A 94 19.27 14.20 -10.20
#